data_AF-A0A2E9HYF9-F1
#
_entry.id   AF-A0A2E9HYF9-F1
#
_cell.length_a   1.000
_cell.length_b   1.000
_cell.length_c   1.000
_cell.angle_alpha   90.00
_cell.angle_beta   90.00
_cell.angle_gamma   90.00
#
_symmetry.space_group_name_H-M   'P 1'
#
loop_
_entity.id
_entity.type
_entity.pdbx_description
1 polymer ?
#
loop_
_entity_poly.entity_id
_entity_poly.type
_entity_poly.pdbx_seq_one_letter_code
_entity_poly.pdbx_strand_id
1 'polypeptide(L)'
;MSKKKEIDILFRSSLDDVKDVKFSPDIEGFTVGTEGQLEIEPEWFPGEDDFFCVDSYPSILNCTEAEYHKIQAFSNSFGSTLLNEDPWFQKAWTGIEPSRPMILGSAAELYLELLSDCIKDQSFIDLDRMNWKVGKVFEHVVVMPLWEGTGARKNQKAFKEDNEDKLIITEKEFDTIMMMLKSALSNSQFWERLNGTWQTVILWIEDGVPMKAMLDHITQNLITRNVKTPGDLKTTDIGNPKAFHKKMYDRNYDMQAYHYTVALQSLYPEEKIGPFIWYVLETQDPYGSAVYYADEVVLESGRAKRARAIEIAKQLHKKGELAEFPNYSPDFPKEFTLWDWQINKSLRMEQENETVN
;
A
#
# COMPACT_ATOMS: atom_id res chain seq x y z
N MET A 1 -14.35 -31.72 18.65
CA MET A 1 -15.36 -30.66 18.43
C MET A 1 -14.66 -29.31 18.59
N SER A 2 -14.20 -28.74 17.48
CA SER A 2 -13.56 -27.42 17.44
C SER A 2 -14.65 -26.37 17.32
N LYS A 3 -14.66 -25.38 18.21
CA LYS A 3 -15.62 -24.26 18.18
C LYS A 3 -15.17 -23.28 17.09
N LYS A 4 -15.96 -23.16 16.02
CA LYS A 4 -15.88 -22.02 15.08
C LYS A 4 -16.11 -20.73 15.87
N LYS A 5 -15.22 -19.76 15.68
CA LYS A 5 -15.35 -18.42 16.23
C LYS A 5 -16.16 -17.60 15.22
N GLU A 6 -17.40 -17.26 15.55
CA GLU A 6 -18.18 -16.28 14.77
C GLU A 6 -17.48 -14.93 14.86
N ILE A 7 -17.27 -14.29 13.71
CA ILE A 7 -16.81 -12.91 13.61
C ILE A 7 -18.07 -12.07 13.38
N ASP A 8 -18.45 -11.27 14.38
CA ASP A 8 -19.58 -10.35 14.29
C ASP A 8 -19.23 -9.18 13.36
N ILE A 9 -19.87 -9.12 12.20
CA ILE A 9 -19.84 -7.96 11.30
C ILE A 9 -20.82 -6.92 11.85
N LEU A 10 -20.29 -5.91 12.55
CA LEU A 10 -21.05 -4.81 13.11
C LEU A 10 -21.35 -3.74 12.04
N PHE A 11 -22.59 -3.71 11.54
CA PHE A 11 -23.13 -2.53 10.88
C PHE A 11 -23.54 -1.51 11.93
N ARG A 12 -22.83 -0.37 12.02
CA ARG A 12 -23.35 0.83 12.69
C ARG A 12 -23.71 1.85 11.62
N SER A 13 -24.99 1.88 11.23
CA SER A 13 -25.57 3.10 10.68
C SER A 13 -26.08 3.93 11.85
N SER A 14 -25.49 5.12 12.04
CA SER A 14 -26.19 6.19 12.74
C SER A 14 -26.51 7.23 11.70
N LEU A 15 -27.79 7.39 11.37
CA LEU A 15 -28.36 8.62 10.80
C LEU A 15 -29.89 8.44 10.76
N ASP A 16 -30.55 9.10 11.71
CA ASP A 16 -32.00 9.27 11.80
C ASP A 16 -32.58 10.19 10.70
N ASP A 17 -31.86 10.46 9.60
CA ASP A 17 -32.22 11.48 8.61
C ASP A 17 -32.43 10.91 7.20
N VAL A 18 -33.37 9.98 7.04
CA VAL A 18 -34.10 9.82 5.75
C VAL A 18 -35.54 9.42 6.03
N LYS A 19 -36.31 10.34 6.61
CA LYS A 19 -37.77 10.30 6.51
C LYS A 19 -38.15 11.14 5.30
N ASP A 20 -38.88 10.52 4.37
CA ASP A 20 -39.49 11.13 3.19
C ASP A 20 -38.63 11.24 1.92
N VAL A 21 -38.31 10.10 1.30
CA VAL A 21 -38.15 10.05 -0.16
C VAL A 21 -39.42 9.43 -0.76
N LYS A 22 -40.25 10.27 -1.37
CA LYS A 22 -41.39 9.85 -2.20
C LYS A 22 -40.87 9.49 -3.59
N PHE A 23 -41.03 8.24 -4.00
CA PHE A 23 -40.81 7.82 -5.38
C PHE A 23 -41.99 8.24 -6.27
N SER A 24 -41.69 8.80 -7.44
CA SER A 24 -42.66 9.04 -8.51
C SER A 24 -43.00 7.70 -9.18
N PRO A 25 -44.29 7.42 -9.48
CA PRO A 25 -44.65 6.26 -10.28
C PRO A 25 -44.43 6.56 -11.77
N ASP A 26 -44.42 5.49 -12.57
CA ASP A 26 -44.54 5.47 -14.03
C ASP A 26 -43.24 5.38 -14.85
N ILE A 27 -42.66 4.17 -14.84
CA ILE A 27 -42.07 3.58 -16.05
C ILE A 27 -42.64 2.15 -16.17
N GLU A 28 -43.64 1.98 -17.03
CA GLU A 28 -44.14 0.67 -17.45
C GLU A 28 -43.08 -0.03 -18.31
N GLY A 29 -42.71 -1.28 -17.96
CA GLY A 29 -41.96 -2.15 -18.88
C GLY A 29 -40.87 -3.05 -18.29
N PHE A 30 -40.63 -3.07 -16.98
CA PHE A 30 -39.69 -4.03 -16.37
C PHE A 30 -40.38 -4.92 -15.33
N THR A 31 -40.51 -6.19 -15.66
CA THR A 31 -40.80 -7.26 -14.70
C THR A 31 -39.59 -7.39 -13.79
N VAL A 32 -39.78 -7.18 -12.48
CA VAL A 32 -38.77 -7.51 -11.46
C VAL A 32 -38.60 -9.03 -11.46
N GLY A 33 -37.53 -9.49 -12.12
CA GLY A 33 -37.06 -10.87 -12.06
C GLY A 33 -36.35 -11.08 -10.74
N THR A 34 -36.92 -11.97 -9.93
CA THR A 34 -36.35 -12.60 -8.75
C THR A 34 -34.98 -13.21 -9.02
N GLU A 35 -34.06 -13.04 -8.06
CA GLU A 35 -32.86 -13.86 -7.79
C GLU A 35 -32.23 -14.54 -9.01
N GLY A 36 -31.32 -13.82 -9.66
CA GLY A 36 -30.30 -14.42 -10.53
C GLY A 36 -28.98 -14.47 -9.76
N GLN A 37 -28.59 -15.66 -9.30
CA GLN A 37 -27.20 -15.91 -8.88
C GLN A 37 -26.31 -15.79 -10.12
N LEU A 38 -25.37 -14.87 -10.10
CA LEU A 38 -24.24 -14.90 -11.01
C LEU A 38 -23.11 -15.65 -10.27
N GLU A 39 -23.13 -16.97 -10.32
CA GLU A 39 -22.00 -17.79 -9.87
C GLU A 39 -20.81 -17.51 -10.79
N ILE A 40 -19.95 -16.58 -10.38
CA ILE A 40 -18.60 -16.49 -10.91
C ILE A 40 -17.77 -17.42 -10.02
N GLU A 41 -17.61 -18.67 -10.45
CA GLU A 41 -16.52 -19.51 -9.94
C GLU A 41 -15.21 -18.76 -10.19
N PRO A 42 -14.47 -18.32 -9.16
CA PRO A 42 -13.21 -17.64 -9.38
C PRO A 42 -12.17 -18.70 -9.78
N GLU A 43 -12.18 -19.07 -11.06
CA GLU A 43 -11.24 -20.06 -11.65
C GLU A 43 -9.77 -19.70 -11.37
N TRP A 44 -9.48 -18.44 -11.05
CA TRP A 44 -8.16 -17.85 -10.87
C TRP A 44 -7.30 -18.41 -9.72
N PHE A 45 -7.90 -18.99 -8.68
CA PHE A 45 -7.15 -19.51 -7.53
C PHE A 45 -7.72 -20.87 -7.08
N PRO A 46 -7.02 -21.99 -7.35
CA PRO A 46 -7.45 -23.30 -6.88
C PRO A 46 -7.15 -23.40 -5.38
N GLY A 47 -8.16 -23.13 -4.57
CA GLY A 47 -8.20 -23.41 -3.14
C GLY A 47 -9.63 -23.70 -2.75
N GLU A 48 -9.91 -24.96 -2.44
CA GLU A 48 -11.11 -25.30 -1.67
C GLU A 48 -10.95 -24.66 -0.28
N ASP A 49 -11.96 -23.91 0.13
CA ASP A 49 -12.10 -23.19 1.40
C ASP A 49 -11.62 -21.72 1.43
N ASP A 50 -12.61 -20.84 1.67
CA ASP A 50 -12.55 -19.42 2.02
C ASP A 50 -12.21 -18.39 0.93
N PHE A 51 -13.07 -18.30 -0.09
CA PHE A 51 -13.23 -17.05 -0.85
C PHE A 51 -14.63 -16.46 -0.64
N PHE A 52 -14.66 -15.17 -0.31
CA PHE A 52 -15.88 -14.39 -0.21
C PHE A 52 -16.57 -14.36 -1.58
N CYS A 53 -17.59 -15.21 -1.75
CA CYS A 53 -18.63 -15.01 -2.74
C CYS A 53 -19.43 -13.79 -2.25
N VAL A 54 -19.13 -12.61 -2.78
CA VAL A 54 -19.84 -11.38 -2.40
C VAL A 54 -20.36 -10.68 -3.64
N ASP A 55 -21.68 -10.66 -3.74
CA ASP A 55 -22.46 -9.89 -4.71
C ASP A 55 -22.27 -8.36 -4.58
N SER A 56 -21.42 -7.90 -3.64
CA SER A 56 -21.11 -6.50 -3.38
C SER A 56 -19.67 -6.31 -2.89
N TYR A 57 -18.96 -5.32 -3.42
CA TYR A 57 -17.53 -5.04 -3.20
C TYR A 57 -17.24 -4.62 -1.75
N PRO A 58 -16.77 -5.50 -0.84
CA PRO A 58 -16.53 -5.09 0.53
C PRO A 58 -15.18 -4.37 0.61
N SER A 59 -15.19 -3.12 1.05
CA SER A 59 -14.02 -2.57 1.74
C SER A 59 -13.91 -3.26 3.09
N ILE A 60 -12.73 -3.80 3.42
CA ILE A 60 -12.47 -4.33 4.76
C ILE A 60 -11.77 -3.23 5.55
N LEU A 61 -12.50 -2.64 6.50
CA LEU A 61 -11.92 -1.73 7.48
C LEU A 61 -11.30 -2.55 8.62
N ASN A 62 -10.12 -2.14 9.09
CA ASN A 62 -9.35 -2.82 10.15
C ASN A 62 -8.88 -4.24 9.79
N CYS A 63 -8.56 -4.49 8.52
CA CYS A 63 -7.82 -5.69 8.13
C CYS A 63 -6.36 -5.53 8.57
N THR A 64 -5.83 -6.50 9.33
CA THR A 64 -4.40 -6.51 9.67
C THR A 64 -3.56 -6.81 8.43
N GLU A 65 -2.31 -6.34 8.40
CA GLU A 65 -1.38 -6.66 7.30
C GLU A 65 -1.23 -8.19 7.11
N ALA A 66 -1.20 -8.95 8.22
CA ALA A 66 -1.16 -10.40 8.19
C ALA A 66 -2.40 -11.06 7.57
N GLU A 67 -3.59 -10.49 7.79
CA GLU A 67 -4.83 -10.94 7.13
C GLU A 67 -4.83 -10.56 5.66
N TYR A 68 -4.43 -9.33 5.32
CA TYR A 68 -4.34 -8.85 3.94
C TYR A 68 -3.42 -9.73 3.07
N HIS A 69 -2.30 -10.19 3.63
CA HIS A 69 -1.38 -11.07 2.91
C HIS A 69 -1.93 -12.49 2.68
N LYS A 70 -2.91 -12.96 3.45
CA LYS A 70 -3.57 -14.26 3.22
C LYS A 70 -4.55 -14.24 2.06
N ILE A 71 -5.09 -13.07 1.70
CA ILE A 71 -6.05 -12.92 0.60
C ILE A 71 -5.35 -13.25 -0.72
N GLN A 72 -5.77 -14.30 -1.43
CA GLN A 72 -5.22 -14.59 -2.76
C GLN A 72 -5.99 -13.80 -3.82
N ALA A 73 -5.43 -12.66 -4.20
CA ALA A 73 -5.94 -11.79 -5.25
C ALA A 73 -4.77 -11.02 -5.87
N PHE A 74 -4.96 -10.56 -7.10
CA PHE A 74 -3.96 -9.77 -7.81
C PHE A 74 -3.74 -8.44 -7.07
N SER A 75 -2.50 -8.18 -6.66
CA SER A 75 -2.09 -6.95 -5.97
C SER A 75 -1.01 -6.22 -6.75
N ASN A 76 -0.78 -4.94 -6.44
CA ASN A 76 0.35 -4.20 -7.00
C ASN A 76 1.70 -4.91 -6.77
N SER A 77 1.92 -5.49 -5.58
CA SER A 77 3.17 -6.20 -5.30
C SER A 77 3.30 -7.44 -6.18
N PHE A 78 2.22 -8.21 -6.34
CA PHE A 78 2.21 -9.37 -7.23
C PHE A 78 2.47 -8.97 -8.69
N GLY A 79 1.82 -7.91 -9.18
CA GLY A 79 2.08 -7.37 -10.50
C GLY A 79 3.53 -6.91 -10.69
N SER A 80 4.13 -6.32 -9.66
CA SER A 80 5.53 -5.83 -9.71
C SER A 80 6.49 -7.00 -9.84
N THR A 81 6.25 -8.09 -9.11
CA THR A 81 7.01 -9.34 -9.21
C THR A 81 6.96 -9.90 -10.64
N LEU A 82 5.76 -9.96 -11.24
CA LEU A 82 5.58 -10.46 -12.60
C LEU A 82 6.37 -9.66 -13.65
N LEU A 83 6.47 -8.34 -13.48
CA LEU A 83 7.19 -7.47 -14.42
C LEU A 83 8.71 -7.53 -14.26
N ASN A 84 9.21 -7.76 -13.06
CA ASN A 84 10.65 -7.74 -12.78
C ASN A 84 11.35 -9.05 -13.16
N GLU A 85 10.61 -10.08 -13.62
CA GLU A 85 11.13 -11.42 -13.93
C GLU A 85 12.00 -12.00 -12.80
N ASP A 86 11.81 -11.55 -11.55
CA ASP A 86 12.63 -11.98 -10.42
C ASP A 86 12.09 -13.31 -9.88
N PRO A 87 12.78 -14.43 -10.15
CA PRO A 87 12.29 -15.74 -9.75
C PRO A 87 12.40 -16.01 -8.25
N TRP A 88 13.16 -15.19 -7.52
CA TRP A 88 13.29 -15.32 -6.07
C TRP A 88 11.98 -15.05 -5.33
N PHE A 89 11.06 -14.30 -5.93
CA PHE A 89 9.84 -13.89 -5.25
C PHE A 89 8.75 -14.97 -5.18
N GLN A 90 8.87 -16.07 -5.91
CA GLN A 90 7.98 -17.22 -5.69
C GLN A 90 8.18 -17.88 -4.34
N LYS A 91 9.42 -17.87 -3.82
CA LYS A 91 9.70 -18.30 -2.44
C LYS A 91 9.25 -17.28 -1.38
N ALA A 92 8.89 -16.06 -1.79
CA ALA A 92 8.59 -14.94 -0.90
C ALA A 92 7.14 -14.87 -0.43
N TRP A 93 6.23 -15.68 -0.99
CA TRP A 93 4.84 -15.74 -0.55
C TRP A 93 4.67 -16.32 0.87
N THR A 94 5.74 -16.85 1.47
CA THR A 94 5.75 -17.32 2.86
C THR A 94 7.03 -16.87 3.59
N GLY A 95 6.89 -15.89 4.50
CA GLY A 95 7.83 -15.71 5.60
C GLY A 95 9.13 -14.95 5.34
N ILE A 96 9.17 -13.95 4.44
CA ILE A 96 10.28 -12.98 4.45
C ILE A 96 10.16 -12.13 5.72
N GLU A 97 11.18 -12.16 6.57
CA GLU A 97 11.26 -11.23 7.69
C GLU A 97 11.32 -9.78 7.15
N PRO A 98 10.47 -8.88 7.65
CA PRO A 98 10.43 -7.51 7.17
C PRO A 98 11.77 -6.82 7.40
N SER A 99 12.26 -6.14 6.37
CA SER A 99 13.50 -5.37 6.47
C SER A 99 13.34 -4.18 7.43
N ARG A 100 14.44 -3.69 8.02
CA ARG A 100 14.38 -2.50 8.92
C ARG A 100 13.72 -1.28 8.27
N PRO A 101 13.99 -0.92 7.00
CA PRO A 101 13.28 0.18 6.35
C PRO A 101 11.77 -0.03 6.26
N MET A 102 11.30 -1.27 6.04
CA MET A 102 9.86 -1.59 6.03
C MET A 102 9.26 -1.39 7.42
N ILE A 103 9.89 -1.94 8.47
CA ILE A 103 9.43 -1.75 9.86
C ILE A 103 9.33 -0.27 10.22
N LEU A 104 10.34 0.54 9.85
CA LEU A 104 10.35 1.98 10.11
C LEU A 104 9.23 2.70 9.36
N GLY A 105 8.98 2.34 8.10
CA GLY A 105 7.89 2.88 7.28
C GLY A 105 6.51 2.57 7.87
N SER A 106 6.23 1.30 8.15
CA SER A 106 4.97 0.85 8.73
C SER A 106 4.72 1.47 10.11
N ALA A 107 5.77 1.61 10.94
CA ALA A 107 5.64 2.30 12.21
C ALA A 107 5.31 3.80 12.01
N ALA A 108 6.01 4.51 11.10
CA ALA A 108 5.74 5.92 10.82
C ALA A 108 4.31 6.16 10.35
N GLU A 109 3.76 5.25 9.54
CA GLU A 109 2.37 5.27 9.11
C GLU A 109 1.40 5.14 10.28
N LEU A 110 1.57 4.15 11.17
CA LEU A 110 0.69 3.97 12.34
C LEU A 110 0.70 5.21 13.26
N TYR A 111 1.87 5.85 13.40
CA TYR A 111 1.99 7.10 14.13
C TYR A 111 1.28 8.28 13.43
N LEU A 112 1.26 8.32 12.10
CA LEU A 112 0.50 9.31 11.33
C LEU A 112 -1.01 9.07 11.39
N GLU A 113 -1.47 7.82 11.39
CA GLU A 113 -2.88 7.47 11.63
C GLU A 113 -3.33 8.00 12.99
N LEU A 114 -2.54 7.74 14.05
CA LEU A 114 -2.83 8.27 15.39
C LEU A 114 -2.90 9.80 15.40
N LEU A 115 -1.96 10.47 14.72
CA LEU A 115 -1.98 11.92 14.59
C LEU A 115 -3.26 12.40 13.88
N SER A 116 -3.62 11.78 12.75
CA SER A 116 -4.84 12.08 12.01
C SER A 116 -6.09 12.01 12.89
N ASP A 117 -6.20 11.02 13.77
CA ASP A 117 -7.32 10.92 14.69
C ASP A 117 -7.32 12.03 15.76
N CYS A 118 -6.16 12.42 16.28
CA CYS A 118 -6.06 13.57 17.19
C CYS A 118 -6.39 14.92 16.52
N ILE A 119 -6.14 15.05 15.21
CA ILE A 119 -6.51 16.23 14.41
C ILE A 119 -8.02 16.35 14.29
N LYS A 120 -8.72 15.23 14.02
CA LYS A 120 -10.18 15.19 13.90
C LYS A 120 -10.87 15.69 15.17
N ASP A 121 -10.28 15.39 16.32
CA ASP A 121 -10.78 15.81 17.63
C ASP A 121 -10.46 17.29 17.98
N GLN A 122 -9.95 18.08 17.02
CA GLN A 122 -9.62 19.51 17.15
C GLN A 122 -8.71 19.85 18.34
N SER A 123 -7.88 18.90 18.76
CA SER A 123 -6.90 19.13 19.80
C SER A 123 -5.67 19.85 19.24
N PHE A 124 -5.12 20.80 20.00
CA PHE A 124 -3.78 21.33 19.69
C PHE A 124 -2.77 20.19 19.87
N ILE A 125 -2.01 19.87 18.82
CA ILE A 125 -1.04 18.78 18.83
C ILE A 125 0.31 19.30 19.31
N ASP A 126 0.65 18.98 20.55
CA ASP A 126 2.00 19.08 21.08
C ASP A 126 2.61 17.67 21.08
N LEU A 127 3.49 17.39 20.11
CA LEU A 127 4.14 16.07 19.96
C LEU A 127 4.88 15.64 21.23
N ASP A 128 5.43 16.60 21.99
CA ASP A 128 6.21 16.32 23.22
C ASP A 128 5.29 15.94 24.39
N ARG A 129 3.99 16.26 24.29
CA ARG A 129 2.96 15.93 25.31
C ARG A 129 2.04 14.81 24.88
N MET A 130 2.16 14.33 23.64
CA MET A 130 1.38 13.20 23.18
C MET A 130 1.77 11.92 23.92
N ASN A 131 0.76 11.20 24.39
CA ASN A 131 0.97 9.88 24.94
C ASN A 131 1.05 8.87 23.79
N TRP A 132 2.26 8.67 23.26
CA TRP A 132 2.54 7.75 22.16
C TRP A 132 2.33 6.26 22.48
N LYS A 133 1.92 5.93 23.71
CA LYS A 133 1.67 4.56 24.18
C LYS A 133 0.18 4.24 24.30
N VAL A 134 -0.67 4.86 23.48
CA VAL A 134 -2.14 4.65 23.50
C VAL A 134 -2.68 4.28 22.13
N GLY A 135 -3.81 3.58 22.13
CA GLY A 135 -4.54 3.21 20.91
C GLY A 135 -3.84 2.15 20.05
N LYS A 136 -4.19 2.13 18.75
CA LYS A 136 -3.72 1.15 17.76
C LYS A 136 -2.18 1.05 17.68
N VAL A 137 -1.48 2.16 17.89
CA VAL A 137 -0.01 2.17 17.86
C VAL A 137 0.59 1.24 18.90
N PHE A 138 0.04 1.19 20.13
CA PHE A 138 0.56 0.30 21.19
C PHE A 138 0.20 -1.18 20.96
N GLU A 139 -0.90 -1.42 20.24
CA GLU A 139 -1.32 -2.76 19.84
C GLU A 139 -0.36 -3.33 18.78
N HIS A 140 0.19 -2.49 17.90
CA HIS A 140 0.99 -2.93 16.75
C HIS A 140 2.49 -2.60 16.82
N VAL A 141 2.93 -1.62 17.62
CA VAL A 141 4.32 -1.13 17.69
C VAL A 141 4.79 -1.11 19.14
N VAL A 142 6.01 -1.59 19.37
CA VAL A 142 6.68 -1.47 20.67
C VAL A 142 8.09 -0.91 20.51
N VAL A 143 8.44 0.02 21.40
CA VAL A 143 9.79 0.57 21.50
C VAL A 143 10.60 -0.30 22.42
N MET A 144 11.58 -0.99 21.86
CA MET A 144 12.53 -1.82 22.59
C MET A 144 13.49 -0.94 23.41
N PRO A 145 13.52 -1.09 24.74
CA PRO A 145 14.46 -0.37 25.60
C PRO A 145 15.91 -0.62 25.25
N LEU A 146 16.77 0.37 25.51
CA LEU A 146 18.21 0.16 25.47
C LEU A 146 18.67 -0.61 26.73
N TRP A 147 19.03 -1.88 26.59
CA TRP A 147 19.72 -2.64 27.64
C TRP A 147 21.23 -2.62 27.43
N GLU A 148 21.96 -2.21 28.46
CA GLU A 148 23.42 -2.24 28.51
C GLU A 148 23.93 -3.27 29.52
N GLY A 149 25.15 -3.76 29.32
CA GLY A 149 25.85 -4.64 30.26
C GLY A 149 25.44 -6.12 30.24
N THR A 150 25.80 -6.83 31.31
CA THR A 150 25.60 -8.28 31.43
C THR A 150 24.12 -8.62 31.47
N GLY A 151 23.64 -9.43 30.52
CA GLY A 151 22.24 -9.82 30.40
C GLY A 151 21.46 -9.07 29.33
N ALA A 152 22.03 -8.03 28.70
CA ALA A 152 21.36 -7.27 27.64
C ALA A 152 20.81 -8.15 26.51
N ARG A 153 21.61 -9.10 25.99
CA ARG A 153 21.16 -10.04 24.94
C ARG A 153 20.01 -10.93 25.38
N LYS A 154 20.00 -11.36 26.65
CA LYS A 154 18.93 -12.19 27.21
C LYS A 154 17.64 -11.40 27.30
N ASN A 155 17.72 -10.15 27.77
CA ASN A 155 16.57 -9.25 27.89
C ASN A 155 16.01 -8.87 26.51
N GLN A 156 16.88 -8.56 25.54
CA GLN A 156 16.46 -8.29 24.16
C GLN A 156 15.76 -9.49 23.54
N LYS A 157 16.27 -10.70 23.76
CA LYS A 157 15.66 -11.92 23.26
C LYS A 157 14.27 -12.14 23.88
N ALA A 158 14.16 -12.07 25.21
CA ALA A 158 12.89 -12.22 25.92
C ALA A 158 11.87 -11.16 25.45
N PHE A 159 12.29 -9.90 25.28
CA PHE A 159 11.41 -8.85 24.78
C PHE A 159 10.89 -9.13 23.37
N LYS A 160 11.74 -9.67 22.49
CA LYS A 160 11.33 -10.05 21.14
C LYS A 160 10.34 -11.22 21.14
N GLU A 161 10.56 -12.20 22.01
CA GLU A 161 9.65 -13.34 22.19
C GLU A 161 8.29 -12.88 22.76
N ASP A 162 8.29 -11.96 23.72
CA ASP A 162 7.06 -11.42 24.34
C ASP A 162 6.27 -10.48 23.42
N ASN A 163 6.84 -10.06 22.28
CA ASN A 163 6.24 -9.11 21.33
C ASN A 163 6.40 -9.59 19.87
N GLU A 164 6.40 -10.90 19.63
CA GLU A 164 6.62 -11.49 18.32
C GLU A 164 5.56 -11.08 17.27
N ASP A 165 4.38 -10.68 17.74
CA ASP A 165 3.23 -10.22 16.96
C ASP A 165 3.26 -8.72 16.65
N LYS A 166 4.29 -7.99 17.10
CA LYS A 166 4.38 -6.52 16.99
C LYS A 166 5.60 -6.06 16.20
N LEU A 167 5.50 -4.85 15.66
CA LEU A 167 6.61 -4.12 15.08
C LEU A 167 7.54 -3.62 16.20
N ILE A 168 8.71 -4.24 16.31
CA ILE A 168 9.71 -3.86 17.30
C ILE A 168 10.66 -2.81 16.71
N ILE A 169 10.57 -1.57 17.21
CA ILE A 169 11.46 -0.46 16.89
C ILE A 169 12.40 -0.16 18.06
N THR A 170 13.56 0.43 17.78
CA THR A 170 14.51 0.92 18.78
C THR A 170 14.15 2.34 19.22
N GLU A 171 14.67 2.80 20.35
CA GLU A 171 14.55 4.20 20.79
C GLU A 171 15.02 5.19 19.70
N LYS A 172 16.14 4.90 19.03
CA LYS A 172 16.65 5.75 17.93
C LYS A 172 15.72 5.81 16.72
N GLU A 173 15.07 4.71 16.38
CA GLU A 173 14.09 4.70 15.29
C GLU A 173 12.81 5.42 15.69
N PHE A 174 12.40 5.31 16.96
CA PHE A 174 11.32 6.11 17.50
C PHE A 174 11.63 7.61 17.38
N ASP A 175 12.83 8.05 17.79
CA ASP A 175 13.27 9.44 17.62
C ASP A 175 13.26 9.86 16.13
N THR A 176 13.71 8.98 15.24
CA THR A 176 13.67 9.20 13.79
C THR A 176 12.24 9.40 13.30
N ILE A 177 11.29 8.57 13.75
CA ILE A 177 9.86 8.71 13.43
C ILE A 177 9.34 10.04 13.96
N MET A 178 9.63 10.42 15.20
CA MET A 178 9.19 11.71 15.75
C MET A 178 9.71 12.90 14.92
N MET A 179 10.94 12.84 14.44
CA MET A 179 11.50 13.87 13.55
C MET A 179 10.81 13.90 12.18
N MET A 180 10.50 12.75 11.59
CA MET A 180 9.70 12.66 10.36
C MET A 180 8.31 13.25 10.54
N LEU A 181 7.63 12.93 11.65
CA LEU A 181 6.30 13.46 11.98
C LEU A 181 6.32 14.97 12.19
N LYS A 182 7.32 15.50 12.89
CA LYS A 182 7.51 16.95 13.07
C LYS A 182 7.67 17.66 11.73
N SER A 183 8.41 17.07 10.80
CA SER A 183 8.55 17.58 9.44
C SER A 183 7.23 17.56 8.67
N ALA A 184 6.46 16.46 8.77
CA ALA A 184 5.14 16.35 8.17
C ALA A 184 4.17 17.43 8.68
N LEU A 185 4.13 17.66 10.00
CA LEU A 185 3.27 18.68 10.61
C LEU A 185 3.72 20.11 10.30
N SER A 186 5.01 20.31 10.01
CA SER A 186 5.55 21.62 9.62
C SER A 186 5.35 21.94 8.14
N ASN A 187 5.01 20.94 7.32
CA ASN A 187 4.71 21.09 5.90
C ASN A 187 3.20 21.19 5.68
N SER A 188 2.71 22.40 5.39
CA SER A 188 1.26 22.64 5.22
C SER A 188 0.64 21.78 4.13
N GLN A 189 1.37 21.45 3.06
CA GLN A 189 0.85 20.58 2.01
C GLN A 189 0.61 19.15 2.52
N PHE A 190 1.42 18.69 3.45
CA PHE A 190 1.29 17.36 4.06
C PHE A 190 0.19 17.39 5.12
N TRP A 191 0.33 18.28 6.12
CA TRP A 191 -0.57 18.43 7.26
C TRP A 191 -2.04 18.55 6.84
N GLU A 192 -2.38 19.42 5.87
CA GLU A 192 -3.76 19.67 5.44
C GLU A 192 -4.44 18.44 4.84
N ARG A 193 -3.65 17.42 4.49
CA ARG A 193 -4.09 16.18 3.85
C ARG A 193 -4.05 14.99 4.80
N LEU A 194 -3.60 15.13 6.04
CA LEU A 194 -3.59 14.01 7.00
C LEU A 194 -4.99 13.50 7.35
N ASN A 195 -6.01 14.36 7.20
CA ASN A 195 -7.38 13.96 7.46
C ASN A 195 -7.90 12.98 6.39
N GLY A 196 -8.40 11.85 6.87
CA GLY A 196 -9.00 10.83 6.04
C GLY A 196 -9.10 9.49 6.74
N THR A 197 -9.25 8.44 5.94
CA THR A 197 -9.25 7.05 6.40
C THR A 197 -7.90 6.45 6.09
N TRP A 198 -7.27 5.82 7.08
CA TRP A 198 -5.99 5.14 6.94
C TRP A 198 -6.19 3.63 6.84
N GLN A 199 -5.23 2.92 6.25
CA GLN A 199 -5.17 1.44 6.19
C GLN A 199 -6.47 0.80 5.69
N THR A 200 -6.88 1.17 4.48
CA THR A 200 -8.12 0.67 3.86
C THR A 200 -7.83 -0.45 2.87
N VAL A 201 -8.32 -1.66 3.16
CA VAL A 201 -8.28 -2.78 2.20
C VAL A 201 -9.49 -2.71 1.28
N ILE A 202 -9.21 -2.76 -0.02
CA ILE A 202 -10.21 -2.75 -1.09
C ILE A 202 -10.04 -4.01 -1.92
N LEU A 203 -11.13 -4.76 -2.08
CA LEU A 203 -11.22 -5.93 -2.95
C LEU A 203 -12.19 -5.62 -4.09
N TRP A 204 -11.82 -6.00 -5.32
CA TRP A 204 -12.69 -5.85 -6.48
C TRP A 204 -12.42 -6.92 -7.53
N ILE A 205 -13.33 -7.04 -8.49
CA ILE A 205 -13.15 -7.85 -9.68
C ILE A 205 -12.94 -6.92 -10.87
N GLU A 206 -11.93 -7.22 -11.69
CA GLU A 206 -11.71 -6.52 -12.95
C GLU A 206 -11.39 -7.54 -14.04
N ASP A 207 -12.19 -7.56 -15.11
CA ASP A 207 -12.09 -8.52 -16.21
C ASP A 207 -11.97 -9.99 -15.74
N GLY A 208 -12.78 -10.35 -14.74
CA GLY A 208 -12.81 -11.69 -14.13
C GLY A 208 -11.63 -12.00 -13.21
N VAL A 209 -10.72 -11.04 -12.96
CA VAL A 209 -9.57 -11.22 -12.07
C VAL A 209 -9.91 -10.62 -10.71
N PRO A 210 -9.81 -11.39 -9.61
CA PRO A 210 -9.93 -10.82 -8.29
C PRO A 210 -8.69 -10.00 -7.95
N MET A 211 -8.92 -8.78 -7.48
CA MET A 211 -7.93 -7.76 -7.22
C MET A 211 -7.97 -7.36 -5.74
N LYS A 212 -6.82 -6.96 -5.20
CA LYS A 212 -6.70 -6.40 -3.86
C LYS A 212 -5.73 -5.23 -3.79
N ALA A 213 -6.05 -4.25 -2.96
CA ALA A 213 -5.17 -3.17 -2.59
C ALA A 213 -5.34 -2.84 -1.11
N MET A 214 -4.27 -2.41 -0.45
CA MET A 214 -4.32 -1.81 0.88
C MET A 214 -3.76 -0.39 0.76
N LEU A 215 -4.66 0.59 0.80
CA LEU A 215 -4.29 2.00 0.69
C LEU A 215 -3.88 2.49 2.08
N ASP A 216 -2.70 3.08 2.17
CA ASP A 216 -2.22 3.71 3.41
C ASP A 216 -3.19 4.82 3.83
N HIS A 217 -3.65 5.62 2.87
CA HIS A 217 -4.49 6.77 3.17
C HIS A 217 -5.48 7.14 2.05
N ILE A 218 -6.72 7.44 2.41
CA ILE A 218 -7.75 8.02 1.55
C ILE A 218 -8.07 9.41 2.10
N THR A 219 -7.52 10.46 1.48
CA THR A 219 -7.73 11.83 1.96
C THR A 219 -9.19 12.23 1.79
N GLN A 220 -9.69 12.92 2.81
CA GLN A 220 -10.96 13.63 2.80
C GLN A 220 -10.67 15.04 3.30
N ASN A 221 -10.04 15.85 2.44
CA ASN A 221 -9.69 17.20 2.85
C ASN A 221 -10.88 18.16 2.68
N LEU A 222 -10.91 19.20 3.51
CA LEU A 222 -11.95 20.24 3.51
C LEU A 222 -11.90 21.12 2.24
N ILE A 223 -10.78 21.06 1.50
CA ILE A 223 -10.50 21.90 0.32
C ILE A 223 -11.22 21.36 -0.92
N THR A 224 -11.25 20.04 -1.10
CA THR A 224 -11.75 19.40 -2.32
C THR A 224 -13.18 18.88 -2.19
N ARG A 225 -13.82 19.01 -1.02
CA ARG A 225 -15.23 18.67 -0.69
C ARG A 225 -15.84 17.66 -1.67
N ASN A 226 -15.80 16.38 -1.30
CA ASN A 226 -16.31 15.23 -2.09
C ASN A 226 -15.36 14.73 -3.19
N VAL A 227 -14.05 14.94 -3.06
CA VAL A 227 -13.04 14.24 -3.87
C VAL A 227 -12.24 13.31 -2.98
N LYS A 228 -12.42 12.01 -3.16
CA LYS A 228 -11.60 11.00 -2.49
C LYS A 228 -10.28 10.85 -3.23
N THR A 229 -9.17 10.98 -2.53
CA THR A 229 -7.85 10.92 -3.15
C THR A 229 -7.04 9.79 -2.54
N PRO A 230 -6.56 8.82 -3.35
CA PRO A 230 -5.70 7.76 -2.86
C PRO A 230 -4.31 8.32 -2.54
N GLY A 231 -3.77 7.88 -1.42
CA GLY A 231 -2.49 8.32 -0.90
C GLY A 231 -1.68 7.15 -0.36
N ASP A 232 -0.36 7.30 -0.45
CA ASP A 232 0.60 6.29 0.01
C ASP A 232 1.81 6.98 0.64
N LEU A 233 2.26 6.45 1.77
CA LEU A 233 3.39 6.93 2.53
C LEU A 233 4.67 6.21 2.10
N LYS A 234 5.64 6.99 1.63
CA LYS A 234 6.99 6.52 1.31
C LYS A 234 8.01 7.11 2.26
N THR A 235 8.71 6.27 2.99
CA THR A 235 9.94 6.66 3.69
C THR A 235 11.15 6.49 2.78
N THR A 236 12.11 7.40 2.87
CA THR A 236 13.27 7.45 1.97
C THR A 236 14.49 8.04 2.68
N ASP A 237 15.68 7.84 2.15
CA ASP A 237 16.88 8.57 2.55
C ASP A 237 16.89 9.98 1.96
N ILE A 238 16.50 10.11 0.69
CA ILE A 238 16.42 11.36 -0.06
C ILE A 238 15.07 11.43 -0.76
N GLY A 239 14.31 12.49 -0.48
CA GLY A 239 12.94 12.70 -0.92
C GLY A 239 12.78 13.80 -1.96
N ASN A 240 13.86 14.46 -2.40
CA ASN A 240 13.77 15.46 -3.46
C ASN A 240 13.26 14.88 -4.80
N PRO A 241 12.73 15.70 -5.72
CA PRO A 241 12.05 15.20 -6.93
C PRO A 241 12.92 14.28 -7.79
N LYS A 242 14.20 14.60 -7.95
CA LYS A 242 15.13 13.81 -8.77
C LYS A 242 15.39 12.42 -8.18
N ALA A 243 15.62 12.35 -6.88
CA ALA A 243 15.84 11.09 -6.18
C ALA A 243 14.56 10.25 -6.13
N PHE A 244 13.42 10.88 -5.83
CA PHE A 244 12.13 10.20 -5.75
C PHE A 244 11.69 9.64 -7.10
N HIS A 245 11.90 10.38 -8.20
CA HIS A 245 11.59 9.89 -9.55
C HIS A 245 12.36 8.61 -9.91
N LYS A 246 13.63 8.51 -9.49
CA LYS A 246 14.40 7.27 -9.66
C LYS A 246 13.76 6.11 -8.87
N LYS A 247 13.38 6.35 -7.60
CA LYS A 247 12.71 5.33 -6.79
C LYS A 247 11.36 4.90 -7.37
N MET A 248 10.59 5.85 -7.90
CA MET A 248 9.33 5.59 -8.58
C MET A 248 9.51 4.61 -9.74
N TYR A 249 10.55 4.81 -10.56
CA TYR A 249 10.91 3.91 -11.64
C TYR A 249 11.37 2.53 -11.12
N ASP A 250 12.34 2.51 -10.20
CA ASP A 250 12.94 1.26 -9.69
C ASP A 250 11.92 0.37 -8.94
N ARG A 251 10.88 0.97 -8.36
CA ARG A 251 9.90 0.29 -7.49
C ARG A 251 8.49 0.19 -8.08
N ASN A 252 8.32 0.59 -9.35
CA ASN A 252 7.02 0.60 -10.03
C ASN A 252 5.92 1.35 -9.25
N TYR A 253 6.25 2.48 -8.64
CA TYR A 253 5.26 3.28 -7.90
C TYR A 253 4.21 3.93 -8.81
N ASP A 254 4.52 4.12 -10.09
CA ASP A 254 3.55 4.50 -11.12
C ASP A 254 2.44 3.45 -11.28
N MET A 255 2.80 2.16 -11.31
CA MET A 255 1.83 1.07 -11.32
C MET A 255 1.00 1.03 -10.03
N GLN A 256 1.63 1.27 -8.88
CA GLN A 256 0.92 1.38 -7.61
C GLN A 256 -0.12 2.50 -7.64
N ALA A 257 0.29 3.68 -8.11
CA ALA A 257 -0.56 4.85 -8.20
C ALA A 257 -1.81 4.57 -9.05
N TYR A 258 -1.63 3.97 -10.23
CA TYR A 258 -2.75 3.58 -11.08
C TYR A 258 -3.62 2.50 -10.43
N HIS A 259 -3.02 1.44 -9.87
CA HIS A 259 -3.75 0.35 -9.24
C HIS A 259 -4.64 0.81 -8.08
N TYR A 260 -4.13 1.70 -7.23
CA TYR A 260 -4.86 2.23 -6.08
C TYR A 260 -5.93 3.23 -6.51
N THR A 261 -5.70 3.97 -7.60
CA THR A 261 -6.72 4.83 -8.22
C THR A 261 -7.89 4.00 -8.73
N VAL A 262 -7.63 2.88 -9.42
CA VAL A 262 -8.68 1.95 -9.87
C VAL A 262 -9.40 1.32 -8.69
N ALA A 263 -8.67 0.85 -7.66
CA ALA A 263 -9.28 0.30 -6.45
C ALA A 263 -10.30 1.26 -5.83
N LEU A 264 -9.91 2.53 -5.68
CA LEU A 264 -10.76 3.55 -5.09
C LEU A 264 -11.96 3.89 -5.99
N GLN A 265 -11.76 3.92 -7.31
CA GLN A 265 -12.84 4.10 -8.29
C GLN A 265 -13.85 2.94 -8.27
N SER A 266 -13.39 1.70 -8.07
CA SER A 266 -14.25 0.52 -7.92
C SER A 266 -15.07 0.57 -6.63
N LEU A 267 -14.49 1.09 -5.53
CA LEU A 267 -15.19 1.26 -4.27
C LEU A 267 -16.20 2.42 -4.30
N TYR A 268 -15.89 3.49 -5.03
CA TYR A 268 -16.71 4.70 -5.11
C TYR A 268 -17.00 5.10 -6.56
N PRO A 269 -17.84 4.32 -7.28
CA PRO A 269 -18.08 4.53 -8.72
C PRO A 269 -18.70 5.89 -9.07
N GLU A 270 -19.50 6.44 -8.16
CA GLU A 270 -20.21 7.71 -8.36
C GLU A 270 -19.44 8.93 -7.84
N GLU A 271 -18.28 8.72 -7.19
CA GLU A 271 -17.49 9.81 -6.62
C GLU A 271 -16.35 10.23 -7.55
N LYS A 272 -15.98 11.50 -7.44
CA LYS A 272 -14.80 12.01 -8.13
C LYS A 272 -13.54 11.54 -7.40
N ILE A 273 -12.68 10.81 -8.12
CA ILE A 273 -11.37 10.40 -7.63
C ILE A 273 -10.32 11.47 -7.96
N GLY A 274 -9.55 11.86 -6.95
CA GLY A 274 -8.46 12.83 -7.05
C GLY A 274 -7.15 12.22 -7.58
N PRO A 275 -6.14 13.05 -7.87
CA PRO A 275 -4.84 12.57 -8.33
C PRO A 275 -4.12 11.81 -7.21
N PHE A 276 -3.53 10.65 -7.52
CA PHE A 276 -2.79 9.87 -6.52
C PHE A 276 -1.68 10.69 -5.85
N ILE A 277 -1.54 10.53 -4.52
CA ILE A 277 -0.60 11.28 -3.70
C ILE A 277 0.48 10.36 -3.14
N TRP A 278 1.74 10.73 -3.32
CA TRP A 278 2.82 10.21 -2.50
C TRP A 278 3.17 11.19 -1.40
N TYR A 279 3.07 10.73 -0.16
CA TYR A 279 3.59 11.39 1.02
C TYR A 279 5.01 10.90 1.26
N VAL A 280 6.00 11.76 1.13
CA VAL A 280 7.42 11.35 1.23
C VAL A 280 8.02 11.91 2.50
N LEU A 281 8.61 11.04 3.32
CA LEU A 281 9.35 11.39 4.54
C LEU A 281 10.79 10.91 4.46
N GLU A 282 11.73 11.83 4.66
CA GLU A 282 13.15 11.49 4.76
C GLU A 282 13.50 10.96 6.15
N THR A 283 14.20 9.83 6.18
CA THR A 283 14.64 9.11 7.38
C THR A 283 15.98 9.60 7.91
N GLN A 284 16.60 10.56 7.23
CA GLN A 284 17.88 11.16 7.58
C GLN A 284 17.74 12.66 7.72
N ASP A 285 18.58 13.28 8.55
CA ASP A 285 18.67 14.73 8.69
C ASP A 285 18.83 15.41 7.30
N PRO A 286 18.04 16.46 6.98
CA PRO A 286 17.19 17.27 7.87
C PRO A 286 15.75 16.77 8.05
N TYR A 287 15.48 15.50 7.74
CA TYR A 287 14.17 14.84 7.81
C TYR A 287 13.12 15.54 6.94
N GLY A 288 13.49 15.94 5.72
CA GLY A 288 12.59 16.64 4.81
C GLY A 288 11.30 15.87 4.51
N SER A 289 10.23 16.60 4.21
CA SER A 289 8.95 16.04 3.79
C SER A 289 8.52 16.64 2.45
N ALA A 290 7.86 15.84 1.61
CA ALA A 290 7.32 16.29 0.34
C ALA A 290 5.98 15.61 0.03
N VAL A 291 5.18 16.28 -0.78
CA VAL A 291 3.92 15.76 -1.33
C VAL A 291 4.05 15.79 -2.84
N TYR A 292 3.93 14.62 -3.48
CA TYR A 292 3.97 14.49 -4.94
C TYR A 292 2.63 13.97 -5.45
N TYR A 293 2.27 14.39 -6.66
CA TYR A 293 1.08 13.93 -7.36
C TYR A 293 1.47 13.09 -8.56
N ALA A 294 0.74 12.00 -8.80
CA ALA A 294 0.77 11.33 -10.09
C ALA A 294 0.02 12.18 -11.12
N ASP A 295 0.73 12.62 -12.15
CA ASP A 295 0.10 13.23 -13.31
C ASP A 295 -0.42 12.16 -14.30
N GLU A 296 -1.00 12.61 -15.40
CA GLU A 296 -1.55 11.72 -16.43
C GLU A 296 -0.48 10.82 -17.06
N VAL A 297 0.75 11.31 -17.24
CA VAL A 297 1.85 10.56 -17.85
C VAL A 297 2.28 9.41 -16.94
N VAL A 298 2.40 9.68 -15.64
CA VAL A 298 2.66 8.66 -14.61
C VAL A 298 1.54 7.61 -14.61
N LEU A 299 0.28 8.04 -14.61
CA LEU A 299 -0.86 7.12 -14.55
C LEU A 299 -0.95 6.23 -15.80
N GLU A 300 -0.68 6.77 -17.00
CA GLU A 300 -0.65 5.96 -18.22
C GLU A 300 0.52 4.96 -18.21
N SER A 301 1.69 5.35 -17.68
CA SER A 301 2.81 4.41 -17.48
C SER A 301 2.41 3.28 -16.53
N GLY A 302 1.77 3.61 -15.41
CA GLY A 302 1.24 2.65 -14.45
C GLY A 302 0.18 1.72 -15.04
N ARG A 303 -0.73 2.27 -15.86
CA ARG A 303 -1.75 1.51 -16.59
C ARG A 303 -1.13 0.48 -17.52
N ALA A 304 -0.16 0.88 -18.34
CA ALA A 304 0.52 -0.01 -19.27
C ALA A 304 1.27 -1.14 -18.54
N LYS A 305 2.00 -0.82 -17.46
CA LYS A 305 2.67 -1.81 -16.62
C LYS A 305 1.68 -2.78 -15.99
N ARG A 306 0.60 -2.27 -15.39
CA ARG A 306 -0.44 -3.08 -14.75
C ARG A 306 -1.11 -4.02 -15.75
N ALA A 307 -1.50 -3.51 -16.92
CA ALA A 307 -2.13 -4.32 -17.96
C ALA A 307 -1.23 -5.47 -18.42
N ARG A 308 0.06 -5.19 -18.63
CA ARG A 308 1.06 -6.23 -18.95
C ARG A 308 1.16 -7.27 -17.84
N ALA A 309 1.20 -6.84 -16.57
CA ALA A 309 1.29 -7.75 -15.44
C ALA A 309 0.05 -8.66 -15.31
N ILE A 310 -1.15 -8.11 -15.50
CA ILE A 310 -2.40 -8.88 -15.52
C ILE A 310 -2.37 -9.92 -16.64
N GLU A 311 -1.92 -9.54 -17.84
CA GLU A 311 -1.84 -10.48 -18.97
C GLU A 311 -0.85 -11.62 -18.71
N ILE A 312 0.32 -11.34 -18.12
CA ILE A 312 1.26 -12.39 -17.69
C ILE A 312 0.59 -13.31 -16.66
N ALA A 313 -0.13 -12.75 -15.69
CA ALA A 313 -0.85 -13.54 -14.70
C ALA A 313 -1.92 -14.45 -15.36
N LYS A 314 -2.71 -13.92 -16.32
CA LYS A 314 -3.68 -14.69 -17.13
C LYS A 314 -3.02 -15.88 -17.81
N GLN A 315 -1.88 -15.64 -18.45
CA GLN A 315 -1.14 -16.66 -19.19
C GLN A 315 -0.57 -17.75 -18.28
N LEU A 316 0.05 -17.36 -17.16
CA LEU A 316 0.58 -18.32 -16.18
C LEU A 316 -0.54 -19.15 -15.55
N HIS A 317 -1.65 -18.50 -15.19
CA HIS A 317 -2.82 -19.18 -14.65
C HIS A 317 -3.37 -20.22 -15.62
N LYS A 318 -3.57 -19.85 -16.90
CA LYS A 318 -4.06 -20.79 -17.95
C LYS A 318 -3.16 -22.01 -18.15
N LYS A 319 -1.86 -21.90 -17.89
CA LYS A 319 -0.90 -23.00 -18.02
C LYS A 319 -0.79 -23.86 -16.76
N GLY A 320 -1.43 -23.47 -15.65
CA GLY A 320 -1.19 -24.07 -14.33
C GLY A 320 0.15 -23.66 -13.72
N GLU A 321 0.85 -22.69 -14.32
CA GLU A 321 2.20 -22.22 -13.96
C GLU A 321 2.16 -21.03 -12.99
N LEU A 322 0.99 -20.60 -12.50
CA LEU A 322 0.91 -19.56 -11.48
C LEU A 322 1.68 -19.96 -10.20
N ALA A 323 1.76 -21.27 -9.93
CA ALA A 323 2.55 -21.86 -8.85
C ALA A 323 4.03 -22.08 -9.21
N GLU A 324 4.43 -21.98 -10.48
CA GLU A 324 5.76 -22.29 -11.00
C GLU A 324 6.24 -21.19 -11.96
N PHE A 325 6.90 -20.16 -11.44
CA PHE A 325 7.59 -19.18 -12.24
C PHE A 325 8.89 -19.82 -12.72
N PRO A 326 9.28 -19.53 -13.96
CA PRO A 326 10.59 -19.91 -14.43
C PRO A 326 11.65 -19.22 -13.56
N ASN A 327 12.44 -20.03 -12.84
CA ASN A 327 13.75 -19.63 -12.34
C ASN A 327 14.57 -19.02 -13.48
N TYR A 328 15.53 -18.15 -13.16
CA TYR A 328 16.56 -17.73 -14.12
C TYR A 328 17.01 -19.00 -14.82
N SER A 329 16.67 -19.16 -16.10
CA SER A 329 16.90 -20.40 -16.82
C SER A 329 18.39 -20.74 -16.63
N PRO A 330 18.72 -21.91 -16.06
CA PRO A 330 20.12 -22.27 -15.83
C PRO A 330 20.91 -22.42 -17.15
N ASP A 331 20.22 -22.38 -18.30
CA ASP A 331 20.74 -22.80 -19.59
C ASP A 331 21.18 -21.64 -20.50
N PHE A 332 21.07 -20.37 -20.10
CA PHE A 332 21.52 -19.26 -20.95
C PHE A 332 22.21 -18.13 -20.17
N PRO A 333 23.49 -17.81 -20.43
CA PRO A 333 24.00 -16.48 -20.13
C PRO A 333 23.20 -15.47 -20.96
N LYS A 334 22.42 -14.59 -20.31
CA LYS A 334 21.85 -13.42 -20.98
C LYS A 334 23.01 -12.47 -21.28
N GLU A 335 23.15 -12.06 -22.55
CA GLU A 335 24.08 -10.99 -22.92
C GLU A 335 23.71 -9.72 -22.15
N PHE A 336 24.63 -9.22 -21.33
CA PHE A 336 24.45 -7.98 -20.60
C PHE A 336 25.04 -6.84 -21.44
N THR A 337 24.20 -5.92 -21.87
CA THR A 337 24.65 -4.68 -22.53
C THR A 337 24.64 -3.52 -21.55
N LEU A 338 25.52 -2.55 -21.79
CA LEU A 338 25.55 -1.30 -21.03
C LEU A 338 24.27 -0.50 -21.29
N TRP A 339 23.83 0.27 -20.29
CA TRP A 339 22.70 1.17 -20.47
C TRP A 339 23.09 2.32 -21.40
N ASP A 340 22.14 2.89 -22.15
CA ASP A 340 22.42 3.96 -23.13
C ASP A 340 23.22 5.13 -22.55
N TRP A 341 22.98 5.49 -21.28
CA TRP A 341 23.74 6.56 -20.64
C TRP A 341 25.21 6.16 -20.36
N GLN A 342 25.49 4.89 -20.09
CA GLN A 342 26.86 4.36 -19.93
C GLN A 342 27.57 4.32 -21.28
N ILE A 343 26.88 3.84 -22.32
CA ILE A 343 27.38 3.85 -23.70
C ILE A 343 27.71 5.28 -24.14
N ASN A 344 26.76 6.20 -23.97
CA ASN A 344 26.93 7.60 -24.33
C ASN A 344 28.03 8.31 -23.53
N LYS A 345 28.22 7.95 -22.25
CA LYS A 345 29.30 8.51 -21.43
C LYS A 345 30.67 8.01 -21.89
N SER A 346 30.80 6.71 -22.17
CA SER A 346 32.04 6.12 -22.68
C SER A 346 32.42 6.68 -24.04
N LEU A 347 31.46 6.82 -24.96
CA LEU A 347 31.68 7.40 -26.29
C LEU A 347 32.11 8.88 -26.23
N ARG A 348 31.53 9.67 -25.31
CA ARG A 348 31.97 11.06 -25.08
C ARG A 348 33.41 11.14 -24.57
N MET A 349 33.79 10.24 -23.67
CA MET A 349 35.16 10.16 -23.14
C MET A 349 36.18 9.78 -24.21
N GLU A 350 35.82 8.91 -25.16
CA GLU A 350 36.68 8.57 -26.31
C GLU A 350 36.85 9.75 -27.27
N GLN A 351 35.76 10.45 -27.62
CA GLN A 351 35.81 11.62 -28.49
C GLN A 351 36.64 12.77 -27.89
N GLU A 352 36.53 13.00 -26.58
CA GLU A 352 37.32 14.01 -25.87
C GLU A 352 38.82 13.67 -25.89
N ASN A 353 39.19 12.39 -25.79
CA ASN A 353 40.59 11.94 -25.86
C ASN A 353 41.18 11.97 -27.29
N GLU A 354 40.35 11.80 -28.32
CA GLU A 354 40.77 11.95 -29.73
C GLU A 354 41.01 13.41 -30.13
N THR A 355 40.33 14.36 -29.50
CA THR A 355 40.55 15.80 -29.76
C THR A 355 41.74 16.42 -29.01
N VAL A 356 42.38 15.67 -28.12
CA VAL A 356 43.52 16.13 -27.30
C VAL A 356 44.86 15.56 -27.80
N ASN A 357 44.84 14.64 -28.77
CA ASN A 357 46.01 14.18 -29.53
C ASN A 357 46.04 14.82 -30.92
#